data_AF-A0A7Y0GQK1-F1
#
_entry.id   AF-A0A7Y0GQK1-F1
#
_cell.length_a   1.000
_cell.length_b   1.000
_cell.length_c   1.000
_cell.angle_alpha   90.00
_cell.angle_beta   90.00
_cell.angle_gamma   90.00
#
_symmetry.space_group_name_H-M   'P 1'
#
loop_
_entity.id
_entity.type
_entity.pdbx_description
1 polymer ?
#
loop_
_entity_poly.entity_id
_entity_poly.type
_entity_poly.pdbx_seq_one_letter_code
_entity_poly.pdbx_strand_id
1 'polypeptide(L)'
;MASPPNEFAQYCCDLLSTVGPCVARRMFGGYGISTAGLTLAVLADLGAGEKLWLKADEASRSVFEAAGCERFVYQAKAKPMSMNYYSAPDDAMESPALMAPWARLALEAALKARQSKPVARSAGAAKAASKAKTRGTVG
;
A
#
# COMPACT_ATOMS: atom_id res chain seq x y z
N MET A 1 -14.38 -19.57 7.72
CA MET A 1 -13.97 -18.57 8.72
C MET A 1 -12.85 -17.77 8.09
N ALA A 2 -13.06 -16.47 7.84
CA ALA A 2 -11.99 -15.62 7.31
C ALA A 2 -10.96 -15.47 8.43
N SER A 3 -9.72 -15.95 8.22
CA SER A 3 -8.62 -15.76 9.16
C SER A 3 -8.60 -14.29 9.59
N PRO A 4 -8.39 -13.98 10.88
CA PRO A 4 -8.30 -12.61 11.34
C PRO A 4 -7.33 -11.83 10.42
N PRO A 5 -7.58 -10.54 10.13
CA PRO A 5 -6.58 -9.73 9.46
C PRO A 5 -5.27 -9.92 10.22
N ASN A 6 -4.18 -10.21 9.50
CA ASN A 6 -2.93 -10.59 10.13
C ASN A 6 -2.57 -9.56 11.21
N GLU A 7 -2.19 -9.97 12.41
CA GLU A 7 -1.92 -9.04 13.54
C GLU A 7 -0.88 -7.99 13.12
N PHE A 8 0.08 -8.40 12.29
CA PHE A 8 1.06 -7.54 11.66
C PHE A 8 0.46 -6.47 10.72
N ALA A 9 -0.60 -6.81 9.97
CA ALA A 9 -1.29 -5.85 9.11
C ALA A 9 -2.06 -4.80 9.93
N GLN A 10 -2.66 -5.20 11.05
CA GLN A 10 -3.29 -4.25 11.97
C GLN A 10 -2.25 -3.36 12.64
N TYR A 11 -1.12 -3.93 13.05
CA TYR A 11 0.01 -3.18 13.60
C TYR A 11 0.54 -2.13 12.61
N CYS A 12 0.75 -2.52 11.35
CA CYS A 12 1.16 -1.59 10.30
C CYS A 12 0.12 -0.49 10.05
N CYS A 13 -1.19 -0.80 10.15
CA CYS A 13 -2.23 0.22 10.09
C CYS A 13 -2.15 1.22 11.24
N ASP A 14 -1.83 0.76 12.45
CA ASP A 14 -1.67 1.61 13.63
C ASP A 14 -0.45 2.55 13.47
N LEU A 15 0.68 2.01 13.03
CA LEU A 15 1.88 2.80 12.72
C LEU A 15 1.62 3.89 11.67
N LEU A 16 0.82 3.57 10.65
CA LEU A 16 0.46 4.49 9.57
C LEU A 16 -0.75 5.38 9.94
N SER A 17 -1.39 5.17 11.08
CA SER A 17 -2.60 5.91 11.49
C SER A 17 -2.33 7.41 11.69
N THR A 18 -1.07 7.79 11.88
CA THR A 18 -0.62 9.19 11.96
C THR A 18 -0.94 10.04 10.72
N VAL A 19 -1.10 9.41 9.54
CA VAL A 19 -1.48 10.09 8.29
C VAL A 19 -2.96 9.92 7.93
N GLY A 20 -3.74 9.23 8.77
CA GLY A 20 -5.18 9.06 8.61
C GLY A 20 -5.66 7.62 8.76
N PRO A 21 -6.98 7.38 8.58
CA PRO A 21 -7.59 6.08 8.80
C PRO A 21 -7.11 5.04 7.77
N CYS A 22 -6.18 4.19 8.20
CA CYS A 22 -5.56 3.17 7.37
C CYS A 22 -6.37 1.86 7.39
N VAL A 23 -6.56 1.27 6.22
CA VAL A 23 -7.29 0.01 6.03
C VAL A 23 -6.38 -1.00 5.34
N ALA A 24 -6.12 -2.12 6.01
CA ALA A 24 -5.43 -3.25 5.41
C ALA A 24 -6.40 -4.11 4.60
N ARG A 25 -6.06 -4.37 3.34
CA ARG A 25 -6.85 -5.19 2.42
C ARG A 25 -6.00 -6.30 1.83
N ARG A 26 -6.41 -7.55 2.00
CA ARG A 26 -5.76 -8.72 1.38
C ARG A 26 -5.68 -8.53 -0.15
N MET A 27 -4.47 -8.55 -0.71
CA MET A 27 -4.23 -8.41 -2.16
C MET A 27 -3.01 -9.26 -2.56
N PHE A 28 -3.18 -10.12 -3.57
CA PHE A 28 -2.10 -10.87 -4.24
C PHE A 28 -1.01 -11.43 -3.31
N GLY A 29 -1.36 -12.38 -2.44
CA GLY A 29 -0.38 -13.05 -1.57
C GLY A 29 0.12 -12.24 -0.37
N GLY A 30 -0.34 -10.99 -0.20
CA GLY A 30 -0.05 -10.14 0.95
C GLY A 30 -1.22 -9.23 1.35
N TYR A 31 -0.92 -8.05 1.88
CA TYR A 31 -1.91 -7.05 2.31
C TYR A 31 -1.55 -5.65 1.80
N GLY A 32 -2.44 -4.98 1.07
CA GLY A 32 -2.28 -3.55 0.75
C GLY A 32 -2.89 -2.68 1.84
N ILE A 33 -2.14 -1.69 2.33
CA ILE A 33 -2.66 -0.64 3.23
C ILE A 33 -3.01 0.59 2.40
N SER A 34 -4.25 1.03 2.57
CA SER A 34 -4.75 2.25 1.95
C SER A 34 -5.38 3.20 2.96
N THR A 35 -5.15 4.50 2.77
CA THR A 35 -5.80 5.58 3.52
C THR A 35 -6.67 6.39 2.58
N ALA A 36 -7.94 6.66 2.94
CA ALA A 36 -8.86 7.44 2.11
C ALA A 36 -8.92 7.04 0.61
N GLY A 37 -8.72 5.74 0.30
CA GLY A 37 -8.70 5.23 -1.08
C GLY A 37 -7.35 5.34 -1.82
N LEU A 38 -6.29 5.79 -1.15
CA LEU A 38 -4.92 5.88 -1.65
C LEU A 38 -4.07 4.75 -1.05
N THR A 39 -3.44 3.94 -1.89
CA THR A 39 -2.50 2.91 -1.43
C THR A 39 -1.19 3.54 -0.99
N LEU A 40 -0.90 3.44 0.30
CA LEU A 40 0.32 3.97 0.92
C LEU A 40 1.41 2.92 1.02
N ALA A 41 1.02 1.70 1.37
CA ALA A 41 1.96 0.63 1.69
C ALA A 41 1.40 -0.73 1.28
N VAL A 42 2.27 -1.71 1.17
CA VAL A 42 1.92 -3.11 0.93
C VAL A 42 2.76 -3.99 1.83
N LEU A 43 2.15 -4.99 2.42
CA LEU A 43 2.80 -6.08 3.10
C LEU A 43 2.95 -7.21 2.10
N ALA A 44 4.17 -7.69 1.92
CA ALA A 44 4.47 -8.78 1.04
C ALA A 44 5.61 -9.61 1.62
N ASP A 45 5.48 -10.93 1.50
CA ASP A 45 6.56 -11.87 1.73
C ASP A 45 7.34 -12.08 0.42
N LEU A 46 8.62 -11.69 0.43
CA LEU A 46 9.54 -11.91 -0.68
C LEU A 46 10.53 -13.06 -0.39
N GLY A 47 10.21 -13.94 0.57
CA GLY A 47 11.09 -15.03 1.00
C GLY A 47 12.00 -14.69 2.18
N ALA A 48 11.90 -13.46 2.71
CA ALA A 48 12.54 -13.03 3.96
C ALA A 48 11.53 -12.80 5.09
N GLY A 49 10.28 -13.28 4.93
CA GLY A 49 9.16 -13.04 5.83
C GLY A 49 8.29 -11.87 5.39
N GLU A 50 7.16 -11.72 6.08
CA GLU A 50 6.22 -10.62 5.85
C GLU A 50 6.85 -9.28 6.24
N LYS A 51 7.16 -8.45 5.23
CA LYS A 51 7.70 -7.10 5.43
C LYS A 51 6.73 -6.04 4.94
N LEU A 52 6.79 -4.87 5.59
CA LEU A 52 6.08 -3.68 5.14
C LEU A 52 6.90 -2.94 4.08
N TRP A 53 6.24 -2.63 2.98
CA TRP A 53 6.80 -1.93 1.84
C TRP A 53 6.03 -0.63 1.61
N LEU A 54 6.69 0.49 1.81
CA LEU A 54 6.12 1.83 1.70
C LEU A 54 6.25 2.34 0.27
N LYS A 55 5.23 3.03 -0.22
CA LYS A 55 5.24 3.65 -1.54
C LYS A 55 6.20 4.83 -1.53
N ALA A 56 7.05 4.93 -2.54
CA ALA A 56 7.90 6.08 -2.78
C ALA A 56 7.62 6.70 -4.14
N ASP A 57 7.98 7.98 -4.24
CA ASP A 57 8.03 8.78 -5.45
C ASP A 57 9.50 9.12 -5.74
N GLU A 58 9.77 9.75 -6.88
CA GLU A 58 11.13 10.14 -7.27
C GLU A 58 11.80 11.06 -6.23
N ALA A 59 11.03 11.92 -5.57
CA ALA A 59 11.54 12.80 -4.50
C ALA A 59 11.82 12.05 -3.18
N SER A 60 10.97 11.09 -2.80
CA SER A 60 11.13 10.36 -1.54
C SER A 60 12.13 9.21 -1.66
N ARG A 61 12.37 8.72 -2.89
CA ARG A 61 13.38 7.69 -3.19
C ARG A 61 14.73 7.98 -2.54
N SER A 62 15.26 9.19 -2.68
CA SER A 62 16.57 9.55 -2.13
C SER A 62 16.62 9.44 -0.61
N VAL A 63 15.49 9.67 0.07
CA VAL A 63 15.38 9.54 1.53
C VAL A 63 15.41 8.08 1.96
N PHE A 64 14.69 7.21 1.24
CA PHE A 64 14.72 5.76 1.49
C PHE A 64 16.10 5.17 1.20
N GLU A 65 16.74 5.56 0.08
CA GLU A 65 18.09 5.12 -0.26
C GLU A 65 19.13 5.61 0.76
N ALA A 66 19.00 6.86 1.25
CA ALA A 66 19.88 7.40 2.29
C ALA A 66 19.73 6.69 3.65
N ALA A 67 18.53 6.20 3.96
CA ALA A 67 18.28 5.38 5.16
C ALA A 67 18.66 3.90 4.99
N GLY A 68 19.22 3.50 3.83
CA GLY A 68 19.60 2.12 3.56
C GLY A 68 18.41 1.18 3.32
N CYS A 69 17.25 1.70 2.95
CA CYS A 69 16.07 0.88 2.70
C CYS A 69 16.20 0.09 1.38
N GLU A 70 15.70 -1.15 1.39
CA GLU A 70 15.73 -2.02 0.22
C GLU A 70 14.57 -1.68 -0.72
N ARG A 71 14.84 -1.67 -2.03
CA ARG A 71 13.79 -1.49 -3.02
C ARG A 71 13.07 -2.82 -3.26
N PHE A 72 11.75 -2.74 -3.44
CA PHE A 72 10.93 -3.90 -3.79
C PHE A 72 11.28 -4.37 -5.20
N VAL A 73 12.07 -5.43 -5.27
CA VAL A 73 12.44 -6.13 -6.50
C VAL A 73 11.84 -7.53 -6.44
N TYR A 74 10.98 -7.86 -7.39
CA TYR A 74 10.39 -9.19 -7.50
C TYR A 74 10.73 -9.83 -8.85
N GLN A 75 10.90 -11.14 -8.87
CA GLN A 75 11.11 -11.89 -10.11
C GLN A 75 9.78 -12.12 -10.82
N ALA A 76 9.58 -11.49 -11.97
CA ALA A 76 8.37 -11.63 -12.77
C ALA A 76 8.65 -12.48 -14.02
N LYS A 77 8.16 -13.73 -14.04
CA LYS A 77 8.16 -14.74 -15.15
C LYS A 77 9.51 -15.08 -15.83
N ALA A 78 10.45 -14.14 -15.95
CA ALA A 78 11.80 -14.29 -16.51
C ALA A 78 12.72 -13.06 -16.24
N LYS A 79 12.21 -11.94 -15.73
CA LYS A 79 13.00 -10.71 -15.50
C LYS A 79 12.74 -10.11 -14.11
N PRO A 80 13.76 -9.61 -13.41
CA PRO A 80 13.53 -8.83 -12.19
C PRO A 80 12.79 -7.54 -12.55
N MET A 81 11.63 -7.33 -11.93
CA MET A 81 10.89 -6.07 -11.97
C MET A 81 11.06 -5.37 -10.63
N SER A 82 11.46 -4.10 -10.68
CA SER A 82 11.51 -3.22 -9.52
C SER A 82 10.28 -2.32 -9.51
N MET A 83 9.71 -2.12 -8.32
CA MET A 83 8.67 -1.11 -8.12
C MET A 83 9.21 0.04 -7.26
N ASN A 84 8.50 1.16 -7.25
CA ASN A 84 8.77 2.27 -6.34
C ASN A 84 8.16 2.00 -4.96
N TYR A 85 8.46 0.83 -4.39
CA TYR A 85 8.18 0.51 -3.01
C TYR A 85 9.51 0.23 -2.32
N TYR A 86 9.65 0.69 -1.08
CA TYR A 86 10.85 0.49 -0.28
C TYR A 86 10.48 -0.16 1.05
N SER A 87 11.38 -0.99 1.59
CA SER A 87 11.17 -1.58 2.91
C SER A 87 11.09 -0.48 3.97
N ALA A 88 10.19 -0.62 4.94
CA ALA A 88 10.24 0.21 6.13
C ALA A 88 11.54 -0.07 6.90
N PRO A 89 12.28 0.96 7.37
CA PRO A 89 13.42 0.75 8.23
C PRO A 89 12.96 0.16 9.57
N ASP A 90 13.80 -0.68 10.17
CA ASP A 90 13.48 -1.39 11.42
C ASP A 90 13.14 -0.41 12.56
N ASP A 91 13.89 0.68 12.64
CA ASP A 91 13.66 1.80 13.57
C ASP A 91 12.25 2.41 13.41
N ALA A 92 11.75 2.54 12.17
CA ALA A 92 10.40 3.03 11.93
C ALA A 92 9.31 2.04 12.35
N MET A 93 9.63 0.75 12.39
CA MET A 93 8.74 -0.29 12.87
C MET A 93 8.69 -0.35 14.40
N GLU A 94 9.61 0.28 15.14
CA GLU A 94 9.57 0.29 16.62
C GLU A 94 8.49 1.25 17.17
N SER A 95 8.14 2.31 16.45
CA SER A 95 7.18 3.31 16.96
C SER A 95 6.45 4.09 15.88
N PRO A 96 5.16 4.44 16.12
CA PRO A 96 4.36 5.24 15.17
C PRO A 96 4.96 6.63 14.95
N ALA A 97 5.66 7.18 15.94
CA ALA A 97 6.37 8.46 15.81
C ALA A 97 7.53 8.38 14.80
N LEU A 98 8.25 7.26 14.78
CA LEU A 98 9.35 7.01 13.85
C LEU A 98 8.82 6.66 12.45
N MET A 99 7.67 5.98 12.36
CA MET A 99 6.96 5.73 11.10
C MET A 99 6.35 7.00 10.49
N ALA A 100 5.98 8.00 11.29
CA ALA A 100 5.28 9.20 10.82
C ALA A 100 5.93 9.93 9.63
N PRO A 101 7.25 10.23 9.61
CA PRO A 101 7.88 10.83 8.43
C PRO A 101 7.75 9.93 7.19
N TRP A 102 7.91 8.62 7.33
CA TRP A 102 7.81 7.67 6.23
C TRP A 102 6.38 7.52 5.70
N ALA A 103 5.40 7.49 6.60
CA ALA A 103 3.98 7.47 6.29
C ALA A 103 3.57 8.71 5.49
N ARG A 104 4.11 9.88 5.86
CA ARG A 104 3.87 11.15 5.13
C ARG A 104 4.46 11.10 3.73
N LEU A 105 5.70 10.64 3.57
CA LEU A 105 6.33 10.47 2.26
C LEU A 105 5.51 9.52 1.36
N ALA A 106 4.98 8.43 1.92
CA ALA A 106 4.12 7.50 1.21
C ALA A 106 2.78 8.13 0.80
N LEU A 107 2.19 8.96 1.66
CA LEU A 107 0.97 9.70 1.35
C LEU A 107 1.20 10.70 0.23
N GLU A 108 2.27 11.48 0.29
CA GLU A 108 2.64 12.42 -0.77
C GLU A 108 2.88 11.70 -2.10
N ALA A 109 3.58 10.56 -2.08
CA ALA A 109 3.79 9.74 -3.26
C ALA A 109 2.47 9.21 -3.85
N ALA A 110 1.53 8.78 -2.99
CA ALA A 110 0.21 8.32 -3.43
C ALA A 110 -0.64 9.46 -4.00
N LEU A 111 -0.59 10.66 -3.40
CA LEU A 111 -1.26 11.86 -3.88
C LEU A 111 -0.70 12.31 -5.23
N LYS A 112 0.62 12.36 -5.39
CA LYS A 112 1.27 12.65 -6.67
C LYS A 112 0.91 11.62 -7.73
N ALA A 113 0.94 10.33 -7.41
CA ALA A 113 0.52 9.27 -8.33
C ALA A 113 -0.95 9.41 -8.79
N ARG A 114 -1.82 9.97 -7.94
CA ARG A 114 -3.21 10.29 -8.31
C ARG A 114 -3.29 11.53 -9.20
N GLN A 115 -2.44 12.53 -9.01
CA GLN A 115 -2.40 13.77 -9.79
C GLN A 115 -1.72 13.60 -11.16
N SER A 116 -0.63 12.85 -11.21
CA SER A 116 0.17 12.62 -12.43
C SER A 116 -0.43 11.60 -13.40
N LYS A 117 -1.62 11.06 -13.10
CA LYS A 117 -2.31 10.14 -14.00
C LYS A 117 -3.33 10.91 -14.83
N PRO A 118 -3.01 11.32 -16.08
CA PRO A 118 -4.06 11.74 -17.00
C PRO A 118 -5.04 10.56 -17.17
N VAL A 119 -6.33 10.88 -17.07
CA VAL A 119 -7.50 10.01 -17.19
C VAL A 119 -7.29 8.74 -18.05
N ALA A 120 -6.84 7.65 -17.43
CA ALA A 120 -6.92 6.31 -18.01
C ALA A 120 -6.92 5.25 -16.90
N ARG A 121 -8.14 4.85 -16.53
CA ARG A 121 -8.55 3.57 -15.90
C ARG A 121 -7.56 2.90 -14.94
N SER A 122 -7.84 2.98 -13.65
CA SER A 122 -7.80 1.80 -12.79
C SER A 122 -8.85 1.91 -11.70
N ALA A 123 -9.98 1.24 -11.95
CA ALA A 123 -10.99 0.91 -10.97
C ALA A 123 -10.34 0.20 -9.76
N GLY A 124 -10.59 0.74 -8.57
CA GLY A 124 -10.16 0.14 -7.30
C GLY A 124 -10.98 0.57 -6.08
N ALA A 125 -11.85 1.58 -6.21
CA ALA A 125 -12.76 2.03 -5.16
C ALA A 125 -14.18 2.22 -5.72
N ALA A 126 -14.76 1.17 -6.31
CA ALA A 126 -16.21 1.05 -6.53
C ALA A 126 -16.57 -0.40 -6.89
N LYS A 127 -16.56 -1.30 -5.91
CA LYS A 127 -17.41 -2.50 -5.99
C LYS A 127 -17.85 -2.94 -4.59
N ALA A 128 -18.73 -2.16 -4.00
CA ALA A 128 -19.63 -2.59 -2.92
C ALA A 128 -20.83 -1.64 -2.85
N ALA A 129 -21.63 -1.54 -3.92
CA ALA A 129 -23.04 -1.12 -3.87
C ALA A 129 -23.66 -1.10 -5.27
N SER A 130 -23.88 -2.27 -5.89
CA SER A 130 -24.93 -2.44 -6.90
C SER A 130 -25.17 -3.92 -7.17
N LYS A 131 -25.94 -4.55 -6.29
CA LYS A 131 -26.74 -5.71 -6.67
C LYS A 131 -28.16 -5.47 -6.18
N ALA A 132 -28.87 -4.59 -6.88
CA ALA A 132 -30.33 -4.56 -6.82
C ALA A 132 -30.87 -4.17 -8.20
N LYS A 133 -31.65 -5.11 -8.74
CA LYS A 133 -32.69 -4.95 -9.76
C LYS A 133 -32.26 -4.99 -11.25
N THR A 134 -32.45 -6.18 -11.83
CA THR A 134 -32.70 -6.35 -13.27
C THR A 134 -33.88 -7.28 -13.50
N ARG A 135 -34.69 -6.91 -14.51
CA ARG A 135 -35.90 -7.50 -15.12
C ARG A 135 -37.21 -6.96 -14.55
N GLY A 136 -38.13 -6.38 -15.33
CA GLY A 136 -38.27 -6.10 -16.77
C GLY A 136 -39.61 -5.35 -16.93
N THR A 137 -39.67 -4.27 -17.70
CA THR A 137 -40.19 -4.21 -19.09
C THR A 137 -41.71 -4.44 -19.20
N VAL A 138 -42.40 -3.31 -19.38
CA VAL A 138 -43.58 -2.99 -20.21
C VAL A 138 -44.47 -4.12 -20.78
N GLY A 139 -45.77 -3.89 -20.64
CA GLY A 139 -46.89 -4.42 -21.42
C GLY A 139 -48.14 -3.66 -21.03
#